data_AF-A0A8X6NT27-F1
#
_entry.id   AF-A0A8X6NT27-F1
#
_cell.length_a   1.000
_cell.length_b   1.000
_cell.length_c   1.000
_cell.angle_alpha   90.00
_cell.angle_beta   90.00
_cell.angle_gamma   90.00
#
_symmetry.space_group_name_H-M   'P 1'
#
loop_
_entity.id
_entity.type
_entity.pdbx_description
1 polymer ?
#
loop_
_entity_poly.entity_id
_entity_poly.type
_entity_poly.pdbx_seq_one_letter_code
_entity_poly.pdbx_strand_id
1 'polypeptide(L)'
;MAQTDMKTDQHFLILPDPIYWQVPSTLVYEKVMKFVQGLPMSSRTKTVQPPSKVDIFYKQILEAPLNYGSLQRRSCGKSTLIRQVAFGKRCILSMRGMIVPDASLRPNQIQIPARVVKKFNIQNKWIILNRMPSLQPGNFIALKVMSPGWDYDCFGIPLEVVQAMNADFDGDECNLYLVPNVLSQAECATILNPESQLGCFVMQGPKLTPTQDMLVVYFLKFQDIEFLPYKEGDLSKTFQVLYDCYGSQQAFEYIDQMRQYYLDVLQTQMCFALTLQEMFSLHDWGRGSMEEFQKKAEASHGCLVTQVMSGAKGSFEHLYQMFGSIGYQNDVFVKHSFWEGLSAKEAVAHAKTATEALNNASKIWEPGYSYYKMVYNLQGLYVDYKGRLMDGKMVIENDVLNVLHYTDVMSVEGFQHLLDMTLQ
;
A
#
# COMPACT_ATOMS: atom_id res chain seq x y z
N MET A 1 13.77 -35.10 -2.85
CA MET A 1 12.33 -34.93 -2.57
C MET A 1 12.10 -35.20 -1.10
N ALA A 2 12.17 -34.17 -0.25
CA ALA A 2 11.69 -34.21 1.11
C ALA A 2 10.69 -33.06 1.23
N GLN A 3 9.40 -33.37 1.19
CA GLN A 3 8.33 -32.42 1.52
C GLN A 3 8.54 -32.00 2.98
N THR A 4 9.13 -30.83 3.18
CA THR A 4 9.01 -30.12 4.45
C THR A 4 7.62 -29.49 4.48
N ASP A 5 6.60 -30.34 4.63
CA ASP A 5 5.34 -29.91 5.19
C ASP A 5 5.67 -29.35 6.58
N MET A 6 5.23 -28.12 6.84
CA MET A 6 5.17 -27.62 8.20
C MET A 6 4.25 -28.58 8.97
N LYS A 7 4.84 -29.48 9.74
CA LYS A 7 4.13 -30.34 10.68
C LYS A 7 3.37 -29.43 11.64
N THR A 8 2.07 -29.28 11.37
CA THR A 8 1.12 -28.91 12.41
C THR A 8 1.02 -30.12 13.33
N ASP A 9 1.92 -30.23 14.30
CA ASP A 9 1.79 -31.14 15.44
C ASP A 9 0.62 -30.64 16.32
N GLN A 10 -0.60 -30.74 15.82
CA GLN A 10 -1.82 -30.61 16.61
C GLN A 10 -2.15 -31.99 17.18
N HIS A 11 -1.63 -32.27 18.38
CA HIS A 11 -1.97 -33.45 19.18
C HIS A 11 -3.38 -33.40 19.81
N PHE A 12 -4.17 -32.37 19.51
CA PHE A 12 -5.54 -32.26 19.98
C PHE A 12 -6.50 -32.17 18.81
N LEU A 13 -7.46 -33.09 18.81
CA LEU A 13 -8.69 -32.99 18.02
C LEU A 13 -9.35 -31.66 18.39
N ILE A 14 -9.32 -30.67 17.49
CA ILE A 14 -10.26 -29.55 17.60
C ILE A 14 -11.61 -30.17 17.29
N LEU A 15 -12.33 -30.56 18.34
CA LEU A 15 -13.76 -30.75 18.26
C LEU A 15 -14.31 -29.39 17.80
N PRO A 16 -14.87 -29.26 16.57
CA PRO A 16 -15.70 -28.11 16.29
C PRO A 16 -16.76 -28.08 17.39
N ASP A 17 -16.91 -26.94 18.05
CA ASP A 17 -17.84 -26.76 19.18
C ASP A 17 -19.11 -27.59 18.95
N PRO A 18 -19.40 -28.59 19.80
CA PRO A 18 -20.56 -29.41 19.59
C PRO A 18 -21.77 -28.47 19.68
N ILE A 19 -22.50 -28.40 18.56
CA ILE A 19 -23.82 -27.76 18.41
C ILE A 19 -24.80 -28.17 19.55
N TYR A 20 -24.47 -29.20 20.31
CA TYR A 20 -25.31 -29.90 21.28
C TYR A 20 -25.50 -29.25 22.66
N TRP A 21 -24.90 -28.12 23.01
CA TRP A 21 -25.13 -27.51 24.35
C TRP A 21 -26.25 -26.46 24.39
N GLN A 22 -27.25 -26.64 23.53
CA GLN A 22 -28.30 -25.67 23.25
C GLN A 22 -29.68 -26.17 23.68
N VAL A 23 -29.90 -26.49 24.96
CA VAL A 23 -31.14 -27.13 25.45
C VAL A 23 -32.43 -26.39 25.03
N PRO A 24 -32.54 -25.04 25.05
CA PRO A 24 -33.76 -24.34 24.63
C PRO A 24 -33.93 -24.25 23.09
N SER A 25 -32.85 -24.03 22.34
CA SER A 25 -32.89 -23.88 20.88
C SER A 25 -32.95 -25.21 20.13
N THR A 26 -32.40 -26.29 20.68
CA THR A 26 -32.64 -27.66 20.18
C THR A 26 -34.11 -28.05 20.34
N LEU A 27 -34.77 -27.69 21.44
CA LEU A 27 -36.21 -27.92 21.62
C LEU A 27 -37.06 -27.18 20.59
N VAL A 28 -36.71 -25.93 20.24
CA VAL A 28 -37.42 -25.17 19.20
C VAL A 28 -37.16 -25.77 17.82
N TYR A 29 -35.92 -26.15 17.52
CA TYR A 29 -35.55 -26.79 16.26
C TYR A 29 -36.22 -28.17 16.09
N GLU A 30 -36.19 -29.02 17.12
CA GLU A 30 -36.84 -30.33 17.13
C GLU A 30 -38.35 -30.21 16.91
N LYS A 31 -38.99 -29.24 17.59
CA LYS A 31 -40.41 -28.92 17.40
C LYS A 31 -40.71 -28.52 15.95
N VAL A 32 -39.85 -27.75 15.30
CA VAL A 32 -40.07 -27.38 13.90
C VAL A 32 -39.80 -28.56 12.97
N MET A 33 -38.75 -29.34 13.18
CA MET A 33 -38.47 -30.52 12.36
C MET A 33 -39.61 -31.54 12.46
N LYS A 34 -40.15 -31.76 13.67
CA LYS A 34 -41.36 -32.56 13.87
C LYS A 34 -42.55 -32.00 13.11
N PHE A 35 -42.76 -30.68 13.17
CA PHE A 35 -43.84 -30.03 12.43
C PHE A 35 -43.70 -30.17 10.90
N VAL A 36 -42.51 -29.91 10.33
CA VAL A 36 -42.21 -30.05 8.88
C VAL A 36 -42.38 -31.49 8.42
N GLN A 37 -42.04 -32.47 9.26
CA GLN A 37 -42.19 -33.90 8.98
C GLN A 37 -43.60 -34.43 9.28
N GLY A 38 -44.54 -33.58 9.71
CA GLY A 38 -45.91 -33.99 10.07
C GLY A 38 -45.99 -34.88 11.32
N LEU A 39 -44.94 -34.88 12.14
CA LEU A 39 -44.82 -35.68 13.35
C LEU A 39 -45.45 -34.97 14.56
N PRO A 40 -46.01 -35.72 15.52
CA PRO A 40 -46.56 -35.16 16.74
C PRO A 40 -45.49 -34.51 17.61
N MET A 41 -45.79 -33.33 18.14
CA MET A 41 -44.88 -32.50 18.93
C MET A 41 -44.49 -33.13 20.28
N SER A 42 -45.41 -33.90 20.86
CA SER A 42 -45.23 -34.65 22.09
C SER A 42 -45.67 -36.08 21.86
N SER A 43 -44.89 -37.02 22.38
CA SER A 43 -45.22 -38.45 22.39
C SER A 43 -46.51 -38.75 23.16
N ARG A 44 -46.94 -37.84 24.06
CA ARG A 44 -48.14 -38.01 24.90
C ARG A 44 -49.43 -37.60 24.21
N THR A 45 -49.45 -36.49 23.47
CA THR A 45 -50.70 -35.95 22.92
C THR A 45 -50.99 -36.38 21.47
N LYS A 46 -50.01 -36.94 20.73
CA LYS A 46 -50.15 -37.39 19.33
C LYS A 46 -50.79 -36.38 18.35
N THR A 47 -51.02 -35.14 18.76
CA THR A 47 -51.66 -34.10 17.96
C THR A 47 -50.65 -33.50 16.98
N VAL A 48 -50.97 -33.58 15.69
CA VAL A 48 -50.28 -32.82 14.63
C VAL A 48 -50.84 -31.39 14.64
N GLN A 49 -49.97 -30.39 14.72
CA GLN A 49 -50.40 -28.98 14.70
C GLN A 49 -50.89 -28.60 13.30
N PRO A 50 -51.90 -27.71 13.17
CA PRO A 50 -52.42 -27.31 11.88
C PRO A 50 -51.40 -26.45 11.09
N PRO A 51 -51.46 -26.47 9.74
CA PRO A 51 -50.60 -25.66 8.87
C PRO A 51 -50.70 -24.14 9.13
N SER A 52 -51.78 -23.67 9.74
CA SER A 52 -51.95 -22.24 10.08
C SER A 52 -50.97 -21.71 11.13
N LYS A 53 -50.22 -22.59 11.82
CA LYS A 53 -49.19 -22.19 12.80
C LYS A 53 -47.77 -22.18 12.25
N VAL A 54 -47.57 -22.47 10.95
CA VAL A 54 -46.25 -22.45 10.29
C VAL A 54 -45.52 -21.14 10.57
N ASP A 55 -46.20 -20.00 10.41
CA ASP A 55 -45.60 -18.66 10.51
C ASP A 55 -45.05 -18.36 11.91
N ILE A 56 -45.72 -18.87 12.95
CA ILE A 56 -45.30 -18.68 14.34
C ILE A 56 -44.00 -19.46 14.61
N PHE A 57 -43.93 -20.71 14.14
CA PHE A 57 -42.74 -21.55 14.29
C PHE A 57 -41.57 -21.04 13.45
N TYR A 58 -41.85 -20.57 12.23
CA TYR A 58 -40.86 -19.94 11.36
C TYR A 58 -40.26 -18.68 12.00
N LYS A 59 -41.11 -17.79 12.54
CA LYS A 59 -40.68 -16.59 13.25
C LYS A 59 -39.85 -16.92 14.50
N GLN A 60 -40.27 -17.93 15.27
CA GLN A 60 -39.54 -18.40 16.45
C GLN A 60 -38.14 -18.94 16.10
N ILE A 61 -37.96 -19.62 14.97
CA ILE A 61 -36.63 -20.05 14.51
C ILE A 61 -35.74 -18.85 14.16
N LEU A 62 -36.29 -17.87 13.44
CA LEU A 62 -35.54 -16.71 12.99
C LEU A 62 -35.05 -15.84 14.15
N GLU A 63 -35.82 -15.79 15.24
CA GLU A 63 -35.57 -14.97 16.43
C GLU A 63 -34.91 -15.73 17.58
N ALA A 64 -34.89 -17.07 17.55
CA ALA A 64 -34.29 -17.90 18.60
C ALA A 64 -32.81 -17.55 18.82
N PRO A 65 -32.37 -17.29 20.06
CA PRO A 65 -30.98 -16.98 20.35
C PRO A 65 -30.10 -18.22 20.16
N LEU A 66 -29.25 -18.20 19.14
CA LEU A 66 -28.18 -19.17 18.94
C LEU A 66 -26.84 -18.54 19.35
N ASN A 67 -25.76 -19.33 19.49
CA ASN A 67 -24.41 -18.77 19.58
C ASN A 67 -24.16 -17.83 18.40
N TYR A 68 -23.64 -16.62 18.63
CA TYR A 68 -23.52 -15.56 17.62
C TYR A 68 -24.84 -14.94 17.13
N GLY A 69 -25.91 -15.02 17.93
CA GLY A 69 -27.20 -14.38 17.66
C GLY A 69 -28.16 -15.25 16.84
N SER A 70 -29.39 -14.77 16.71
CA SER A 70 -30.45 -15.46 15.95
C SER A 70 -30.14 -15.58 14.46
N LEU A 71 -30.83 -16.46 13.73
CA LEU A 71 -30.58 -16.66 12.30
C LEU A 71 -30.71 -15.37 11.49
N GLN A 72 -31.67 -14.51 11.86
CA GLN A 72 -31.84 -13.19 11.24
C GLN A 72 -30.69 -12.22 11.58
N ARG A 73 -30.15 -12.28 12.80
CA ARG A 73 -28.96 -11.49 13.21
C ARG A 73 -27.66 -12.04 12.62
N ARG A 74 -27.63 -13.30 12.20
CA ARG A 74 -26.48 -13.90 11.51
C ARG A 74 -26.41 -13.47 10.04
N SER A 75 -27.54 -13.16 9.41
CA SER A 75 -27.61 -12.70 8.00
C SER A 75 -27.54 -11.18 7.86
N CYS A 76 -28.11 -10.41 8.79
CA CYS A 76 -28.26 -8.95 8.65
C CYS A 76 -27.68 -8.17 9.84
N GLY A 77 -26.86 -7.15 9.57
CA GLY A 77 -26.27 -6.27 10.60
C GLY A 77 -24.75 -6.07 10.49
N LYS A 78 -24.19 -5.23 11.37
CA LYS A 78 -22.75 -4.92 11.42
C LYS A 78 -21.91 -6.02 12.07
N SER A 79 -22.49 -6.77 13.02
CA SER A 79 -21.85 -7.85 13.79
C SER A 79 -22.33 -9.24 13.37
N THR A 80 -22.70 -9.42 12.11
CA THR A 80 -23.17 -10.71 11.59
C THR A 80 -22.05 -11.72 11.56
N LEU A 81 -22.41 -12.99 11.75
CA LEU A 81 -21.50 -14.13 11.57
C LEU A 81 -20.87 -14.11 10.18
N ILE A 82 -21.64 -13.78 9.14
CA ILE A 82 -21.12 -13.68 7.76
C ILE A 82 -20.01 -12.63 7.66
N ARG A 83 -20.19 -11.44 8.24
CA ARG A 83 -19.12 -10.43 8.24
C ARG A 83 -17.90 -10.86 9.04
N GLN A 84 -18.09 -11.52 10.17
CA GLN A 84 -16.98 -11.95 11.03
C GLN A 84 -16.19 -13.12 10.44
N VAL A 85 -16.87 -14.06 9.76
CA VAL A 85 -16.26 -15.32 9.29
C VAL A 85 -15.86 -15.26 7.82
N ALA A 86 -16.64 -14.61 6.96
CA ALA A 86 -16.39 -14.56 5.52
C ALA A 86 -15.55 -13.34 5.10
N PHE A 87 -15.80 -12.16 5.69
CA PHE A 87 -15.15 -10.91 5.25
C PHE A 87 -14.04 -10.43 6.20
N GLY A 88 -14.23 -10.57 7.52
CA GLY A 88 -13.34 -10.02 8.55
C GLY A 88 -12.58 -11.07 9.35
N LYS A 89 -12.28 -12.22 8.75
CA LYS A 89 -11.56 -13.30 9.44
C LYS A 89 -10.12 -12.88 9.69
N ARG A 90 -9.65 -13.02 10.94
CA ARG A 90 -8.24 -12.79 11.29
C ARG A 90 -7.38 -13.94 10.74
N CYS A 91 -6.32 -13.57 10.02
CA CYS A 91 -5.35 -14.52 9.51
C CYS A 91 -4.52 -15.13 10.65
N ILE A 92 -4.19 -16.41 10.55
CA ILE A 92 -3.43 -17.15 11.57
C ILE A 92 -1.92 -17.00 11.34
N LEU A 93 -1.49 -17.04 10.07
CA LEU A 93 -0.09 -16.96 9.66
C LEU A 93 0.27 -15.53 9.22
N SER A 94 0.03 -14.58 10.12
CA SER A 94 0.36 -13.17 9.91
C SER A 94 1.05 -12.57 11.12
N MET A 95 1.86 -11.57 10.91
CA MET A 95 2.50 -10.76 11.96
C MET A 95 2.37 -9.28 11.62
N ARG A 96 2.52 -8.43 12.63
CA ARG A 96 2.52 -6.97 12.49
C ARG A 96 3.69 -6.44 13.28
N GLY A 97 4.37 -5.43 12.74
CA GLY A 97 5.56 -4.86 13.36
C GLY A 97 5.95 -3.54 12.71
N MET A 98 6.76 -2.78 13.45
CA MET A 98 7.33 -1.52 13.00
C MET A 98 8.32 -1.77 11.85
N ILE A 99 8.31 -0.89 10.87
CA ILE A 99 9.28 -0.89 9.76
C ILE A 99 10.46 0.03 10.08
N VAL A 100 11.65 -0.35 9.62
CA VAL A 100 12.90 0.41 9.76
C VAL A 100 13.60 0.38 8.41
N PRO A 101 14.25 1.49 7.99
CA PRO A 101 14.97 1.51 6.73
C PRO A 101 16.20 0.61 6.82
N ASP A 102 16.38 -0.23 5.82
CA ASP A 102 17.61 -0.99 5.61
C ASP A 102 18.04 -0.82 4.15
N ALA A 103 18.95 0.14 3.94
CA ALA A 103 19.45 0.47 2.61
C ALA A 103 20.36 -0.62 2.02
N SER A 104 20.82 -1.58 2.82
CA SER A 104 21.69 -2.67 2.35
C SER A 104 20.92 -3.72 1.53
N LEU A 105 19.61 -3.84 1.77
CA LEU A 105 18.73 -4.78 1.10
C LEU A 105 18.52 -4.43 -0.37
N ARG A 106 18.38 -5.46 -1.22
CA ARG A 106 17.83 -5.26 -2.56
C ARG A 106 16.34 -4.91 -2.47
N PRO A 107 15.76 -4.17 -3.44
CA PRO A 107 14.36 -3.75 -3.37
C PRO A 107 13.32 -4.89 -3.32
N ASN A 108 13.71 -6.13 -3.62
CA ASN A 108 12.86 -7.33 -3.51
C ASN A 108 13.11 -8.16 -2.23
N GLN A 109 13.87 -7.64 -1.27
CA GLN A 109 14.26 -8.32 -0.04
C GLN A 109 13.66 -7.67 1.22
N ILE A 110 13.66 -8.41 2.32
CA ILE A 110 13.21 -7.93 3.62
C ILE A 110 13.99 -8.61 4.75
N GLN A 111 14.31 -7.82 5.77
CA GLN A 111 14.92 -8.29 7.01
C GLN A 111 13.84 -8.56 8.07
N ILE A 112 13.84 -9.77 8.61
CA ILE A 112 12.92 -10.20 9.68
C ILE A 112 13.75 -10.55 10.92
N PRO A 113 13.21 -10.37 12.15
CA PRO A 113 13.86 -10.84 13.37
C PRO A 113 14.28 -12.31 13.28
N ALA A 114 15.55 -12.62 13.54
CA ALA A 114 16.13 -13.95 13.37
C ALA A 114 15.39 -15.03 14.18
N ARG A 115 14.83 -14.67 15.34
CA ARG A 115 13.95 -15.52 16.16
C ARG A 115 12.72 -15.98 15.40
N VAL A 116 12.08 -15.07 14.66
CA VAL A 116 10.88 -15.36 13.86
C VAL A 116 11.26 -16.21 12.66
N VAL A 117 12.35 -15.85 11.98
CA VAL A 117 12.87 -16.59 10.82
C VAL A 117 13.13 -18.06 11.17
N LYS A 118 13.83 -18.32 12.29
CA LYS A 118 14.11 -19.68 12.79
C LYS A 118 12.84 -20.41 13.22
N LYS A 119 11.94 -19.75 13.96
CA LYS A 119 10.71 -20.36 14.48
C LYS A 119 9.76 -20.85 13.38
N PHE A 120 9.61 -20.07 12.31
CA PHE A 120 8.68 -20.40 11.22
C PHE A 120 9.37 -21.05 10.02
N ASN A 121 10.69 -21.26 10.07
CA ASN A 121 11.50 -21.81 8.97
C ASN A 121 11.21 -21.10 7.63
N ILE A 122 11.33 -19.76 7.64
CA ILE A 122 11.01 -18.88 6.51
C ILE A 122 12.25 -18.32 5.81
N GLN A 123 13.42 -18.90 6.05
CA GLN A 123 14.67 -18.50 5.39
C GLN A 123 14.54 -18.62 3.86
N ASN A 124 14.91 -17.55 3.15
CA ASN A 124 14.87 -17.49 1.68
C ASN A 124 13.49 -17.73 1.04
N LYS A 125 12.40 -17.63 1.82
CA LYS A 125 11.03 -17.75 1.31
C LYS A 125 10.45 -16.38 0.99
N TRP A 126 9.48 -16.33 0.09
CA TRP A 126 8.68 -15.15 -0.18
C TRP A 126 7.63 -14.95 0.91
N ILE A 127 7.43 -13.69 1.29
CA ILE A 127 6.38 -13.26 2.20
C ILE A 127 5.67 -12.07 1.59
N ILE A 128 4.43 -11.84 1.99
CA ILE A 128 3.66 -10.69 1.50
C ILE A 128 3.69 -9.61 2.57
N LEU A 129 4.18 -8.44 2.21
CA LEU A 129 4.15 -7.22 3.00
C LEU A 129 2.95 -6.36 2.59
N ASN A 130 2.24 -5.81 3.57
CA ASN A 130 1.11 -4.91 3.38
C ASN A 130 1.08 -3.80 4.42
N ARG A 131 0.95 -2.55 3.97
CA ARG A 131 0.62 -1.41 4.83
C ARG A 131 -0.87 -1.11 4.72
N MET A 132 -1.57 -1.07 5.85
CA MET A 132 -2.97 -0.63 5.90
C MET A 132 -3.04 0.89 6.05
N PRO A 133 -4.00 1.58 5.41
CA PRO A 133 -5.06 1.05 4.54
C PRO A 133 -4.55 0.69 3.13
N SER A 134 -5.01 -0.44 2.60
CA SER A 134 -4.63 -0.92 1.26
C SER A 134 -5.57 -0.31 0.21
N LEU A 135 -5.12 0.76 -0.46
CA LEU A 135 -5.92 1.48 -1.48
C LEU A 135 -5.53 1.08 -2.91
N GLN A 136 -4.28 0.69 -3.12
CA GLN A 136 -3.74 0.33 -4.41
C GLN A 136 -3.21 -1.11 -4.38
N PRO A 137 -3.21 -1.82 -5.52
CA PRO A 137 -2.58 -3.14 -5.59
C PRO A 137 -1.10 -3.11 -5.22
N GLY A 138 -0.41 -1.97 -5.40
CA GLY A 138 0.96 -1.75 -4.97
C GLY A 138 1.20 -1.78 -3.45
N ASN A 139 0.15 -1.69 -2.62
CA ASN A 139 0.29 -1.84 -1.17
C ASN A 139 0.63 -3.28 -0.76
N PHE A 140 0.40 -4.27 -1.63
CA PHE A 140 0.80 -5.66 -1.41
C PHE A 140 2.03 -5.99 -2.25
N ILE A 141 3.14 -6.28 -1.59
CA ILE A 141 4.42 -6.59 -2.24
C ILE A 141 4.94 -7.90 -1.70
N ALA A 142 5.41 -8.78 -2.60
CA ALA A 142 6.13 -9.97 -2.19
C ALA A 142 7.62 -9.66 -2.05
N LEU A 143 8.17 -9.92 -0.87
CA LEU A 143 9.59 -9.73 -0.57
C LEU A 143 10.20 -11.04 -0.11
N LYS A 144 11.46 -11.26 -0.47
CA LYS A 144 12.21 -12.45 -0.09
C LYS A 144 12.91 -12.25 1.25
N VAL A 145 12.64 -13.16 2.19
CA VAL A 145 13.25 -13.10 3.53
C VAL A 145 14.74 -13.38 3.45
N MET A 146 15.53 -12.43 3.94
CA MET A 146 16.97 -12.59 4.05
C MET A 146 17.35 -13.54 5.20
N SER A 147 18.32 -14.41 4.94
CA SER A 147 18.87 -15.35 5.92
C SER A 147 20.17 -14.78 6.50
N PRO A 148 20.41 -14.88 7.82
CA PRO A 148 19.62 -15.56 8.86
C PRO A 148 18.50 -14.72 9.50
N GLY A 149 18.21 -13.53 8.98
CA GLY A 149 17.47 -12.47 9.68
C GLY A 149 18.41 -11.59 10.51
N TRP A 150 17.87 -10.60 11.22
CA TRP A 150 18.65 -9.70 12.10
C TRP A 150 18.20 -9.77 13.56
N ASP A 151 18.98 -9.16 14.46
CA ASP A 151 18.76 -9.24 15.90
C ASP A 151 17.71 -8.25 16.43
N TYR A 152 17.25 -7.30 15.60
CA TYR A 152 16.25 -6.31 15.99
C TYR A 152 14.82 -6.87 15.91
N ASP A 153 13.94 -6.43 16.80
CA ASP A 153 12.51 -6.81 16.85
C ASP A 153 11.63 -5.93 15.92
N CYS A 154 12.14 -5.60 14.73
CA CYS A 154 11.44 -4.81 13.70
C CYS A 154 11.65 -5.42 12.30
N PHE A 155 10.94 -4.89 11.30
CA PHE A 155 11.09 -5.29 9.91
C PHE A 155 12.00 -4.30 9.17
N GLY A 156 13.12 -4.79 8.63
CA GLY A 156 14.01 -3.98 7.80
C GLY A 156 13.52 -4.02 6.37
N ILE A 157 13.18 -2.88 5.79
CA ILE A 157 12.68 -2.77 4.43
C ILE A 157 13.56 -1.84 3.57
N PRO A 158 13.66 -2.10 2.26
CA PRO A 158 14.33 -1.19 1.34
C PRO A 158 13.59 0.16 1.26
N LEU A 159 14.30 1.22 0.91
CA LEU A 159 13.74 2.59 0.81
C LEU A 159 12.82 2.74 -0.42
N GLU A 160 13.09 1.97 -1.47
CA GLU A 160 12.43 2.05 -2.78
C GLU A 160 10.99 1.53 -2.76
N VAL A 161 10.64 0.67 -1.81
CA VAL A 161 9.27 0.12 -1.64
C VAL A 161 8.36 1.02 -0.80
N VAL A 162 8.94 1.98 -0.07
CA VAL A 162 8.23 2.84 0.89
C VAL A 162 7.18 3.70 0.19
N GLN A 163 7.53 4.30 -0.95
CA GLN A 163 6.62 5.13 -1.74
C GLN A 163 5.44 4.32 -2.30
N ALA A 164 5.68 3.10 -2.80
CA ALA A 164 4.61 2.23 -3.30
C ALA A 164 3.58 1.87 -2.21
N MET A 165 4.02 1.79 -0.96
CA MET A 165 3.18 1.48 0.19
C MET A 165 2.60 2.74 0.85
N ASN A 166 2.99 3.94 0.38
CA ASN A 166 2.78 5.23 1.04
C ASN A 166 3.24 5.25 2.51
N ALA A 167 4.22 4.42 2.87
CA ALA A 167 4.70 4.28 4.23
C ALA A 167 5.74 5.36 4.57
N ASP A 168 6.05 5.51 5.85
CA ASP A 168 7.16 6.30 6.37
C ASP A 168 7.79 5.59 7.59
N PHE A 169 8.82 6.20 8.18
CA PHE A 169 9.58 5.61 9.29
C PHE A 169 9.39 6.39 10.60
N ASP A 170 8.19 6.91 10.85
CA ASP A 170 7.86 7.69 12.04
C ASP A 170 7.17 6.85 13.15
N GLY A 171 7.09 5.54 12.97
CA GLY A 171 6.36 4.60 13.84
C GLY A 171 5.35 3.74 13.09
N ASP A 172 5.27 3.91 11.77
CA ASP A 172 4.45 3.12 10.88
C ASP A 172 4.66 1.61 11.03
N GLU A 173 3.55 0.87 11.01
CA GLU A 173 3.54 -0.58 11.18
C GLU A 173 3.00 -1.26 9.93
N CYS A 174 3.67 -2.32 9.50
CA CYS A 174 3.23 -3.13 8.38
C CYS A 174 2.81 -4.52 8.84
N ASN A 175 1.91 -5.12 8.06
CA ASN A 175 1.47 -6.49 8.20
C ASN A 175 2.28 -7.38 7.27
N LEU A 176 2.72 -8.52 7.78
CA LEU A 176 3.38 -9.57 7.03
C LEU A 176 2.49 -10.82 7.04
N TYR A 177 2.35 -11.43 5.87
CA TYR A 177 1.65 -12.69 5.69
C TYR A 177 2.64 -13.75 5.23
N LEU A 178 2.68 -14.85 5.97
CA LEU A 178 3.52 -15.98 5.62
C LEU A 178 2.83 -16.82 4.54
N VAL A 179 3.59 -17.21 3.52
CA VAL A 179 3.07 -17.96 2.39
C VAL A 179 3.62 -19.40 2.45
N PRO A 180 2.86 -20.38 2.98
CA PRO A 180 3.39 -21.72 3.21
C PRO A 180 3.46 -22.58 1.94
N ASN A 181 2.50 -22.41 1.03
CA ASN A 181 2.31 -23.28 -0.13
C ASN A 181 3.29 -22.95 -1.25
N VAL A 182 3.83 -23.97 -1.92
CA VAL A 182 4.77 -23.83 -3.05
C VAL A 182 4.13 -23.10 -4.23
N LEU A 183 2.86 -23.37 -4.53
CA LEU A 183 2.16 -22.66 -5.62
C LEU A 183 2.03 -21.17 -5.31
N SER A 184 1.64 -20.84 -4.08
CA SER A 184 1.53 -19.44 -3.65
C SER A 184 2.91 -18.74 -3.54
N GLN A 185 3.96 -19.49 -3.20
CA GLN A 185 5.35 -18.99 -3.28
C GLN A 185 5.74 -18.66 -4.72
N ALA A 186 5.35 -19.49 -5.69
CA ALA A 186 5.59 -19.23 -7.10
C ALA A 186 4.80 -18.00 -7.58
N GLU A 187 3.53 -17.86 -7.21
CA GLU A 187 2.71 -16.65 -7.50
C GLU A 187 3.33 -15.38 -6.89
N CYS A 188 3.85 -15.46 -5.66
CA CYS A 188 4.54 -14.35 -5.04
C CYS A 188 5.80 -13.95 -5.83
N ALA A 189 6.59 -14.94 -6.26
CA ALA A 189 7.82 -14.71 -7.00
C ALA A 189 7.60 -14.14 -8.40
N THR A 190 6.45 -14.43 -9.04
CA THR A 190 6.18 -14.05 -10.43
C THR A 190 5.24 -12.84 -10.57
N ILE A 191 4.24 -12.69 -9.70
CA ILE A 191 3.19 -11.67 -9.84
C ILE A 191 3.38 -10.51 -8.87
N LEU A 192 3.77 -10.79 -7.63
CA LEU A 192 3.82 -9.78 -6.55
C LEU A 192 5.23 -9.25 -6.26
N ASN A 193 6.26 -9.88 -6.82
CA ASN A 193 7.65 -9.49 -6.68
C ASN A 193 7.91 -8.21 -7.51
N PRO A 194 8.52 -7.17 -6.93
CA PRO A 194 8.79 -5.93 -7.66
C PRO A 194 9.79 -6.11 -8.81
N GLU A 195 10.63 -7.14 -8.81
CA GLU A 195 11.54 -7.46 -9.93
C GLU A 195 10.77 -7.95 -11.16
N SER A 196 9.76 -8.80 -10.97
CA SER A 196 8.99 -9.37 -12.07
C SER A 196 7.84 -8.47 -12.53
N GLN A 197 7.24 -7.68 -11.62
CA GLN A 197 6.12 -6.80 -11.92
C GLN A 197 6.30 -5.40 -11.33
N LEU A 198 7.21 -4.64 -11.95
CA LEU A 198 7.49 -3.25 -11.61
C LEU A 198 6.34 -2.31 -12.00
N GLY A 199 5.59 -2.60 -13.06
CA GLY A 199 4.54 -1.70 -13.55
C GLY A 199 3.36 -1.49 -12.58
N CYS A 200 2.92 -0.24 -12.44
CA CYS A 200 1.69 0.13 -11.73
C CYS A 200 0.76 0.93 -12.63
N PHE A 201 -0.44 0.40 -12.89
CA PHE A 201 -1.45 1.09 -13.69
C PHE A 201 -1.97 2.39 -13.05
N VAL A 202 -1.97 2.46 -11.72
CA VAL A 202 -2.47 3.65 -10.99
C VAL A 202 -1.45 4.78 -11.01
N MET A 203 -0.17 4.45 -10.91
CA MET A 203 0.91 5.43 -10.85
C MET A 203 1.40 5.85 -12.24
N GLN A 204 0.91 5.20 -13.31
CA GLN A 204 1.36 5.45 -14.69
C GLN A 204 2.88 5.35 -14.83
N GLY A 205 3.48 4.36 -14.16
CA GLY A 205 4.92 4.21 -14.04
C GLY A 205 5.35 3.06 -13.13
N PRO A 206 6.66 2.94 -12.82
CA PRO A 206 7.19 1.88 -11.98
C PRO A 206 6.78 2.05 -10.51
N LYS A 207 6.48 0.93 -9.82
CA LYS A 207 6.16 0.87 -8.38
C LYS A 207 7.36 1.26 -7.53
N LEU A 208 8.54 0.76 -7.90
CA LEU A 208 9.77 1.19 -7.27
C LEU A 208 10.20 2.47 -7.95
N THR A 209 10.23 3.53 -7.17
CA THR A 209 10.79 4.81 -7.59
C THR A 209 11.90 5.15 -6.62
N PRO A 210 13.03 5.64 -7.09
CA PRO A 210 14.07 6.07 -6.19
C PRO A 210 13.63 7.33 -5.46
N THR A 211 13.92 7.39 -4.17
CA THR A 211 13.40 8.45 -3.30
C THR A 211 14.52 9.20 -2.58
N GLN A 212 14.19 10.43 -2.18
CA GLN A 212 14.98 11.26 -1.26
C GLN A 212 16.45 11.39 -1.66
N ASP A 213 17.36 10.80 -0.88
CA ASP A 213 18.80 10.95 -1.05
C ASP A 213 19.29 10.45 -2.41
N MET A 214 18.63 9.43 -2.98
CA MET A 214 18.99 8.93 -4.31
C MET A 214 18.74 9.98 -5.40
N LEU A 215 17.69 10.81 -5.25
CA LEU A 215 17.38 11.91 -6.17
C LEU A 215 18.44 13.02 -6.09
N VAL A 216 18.88 13.35 -4.87
CA VAL A 216 19.92 14.36 -4.64
C VAL A 216 21.25 13.94 -5.28
N VAL A 217 21.66 12.69 -5.04
CA VAL A 217 22.90 12.16 -5.63
C VAL A 217 22.80 12.09 -7.15
N TYR A 218 21.67 11.61 -7.68
CA TYR A 218 21.44 11.56 -9.12
C TYR A 218 21.57 12.94 -9.76
N PHE A 219 20.99 13.98 -9.15
CA PHE A 219 21.08 15.35 -9.64
C PHE A 219 22.53 15.89 -9.61
N LEU A 220 23.25 15.68 -8.51
CA LEU A 220 24.63 16.19 -8.35
C LEU A 220 25.66 15.44 -9.19
N LYS A 221 25.44 14.14 -9.41
CA LYS A 221 26.34 13.23 -10.13
C LYS A 221 25.83 12.83 -11.51
N PHE A 222 24.87 13.59 -12.05
CA PHE A 222 24.20 13.27 -13.31
C PHE A 222 25.16 12.93 -14.46
N GLN A 223 26.27 13.66 -14.59
CA GLN A 223 27.26 13.42 -15.65
C GLN A 223 28.09 12.15 -15.42
N ASP A 224 28.46 11.87 -14.16
CA ASP A 224 29.31 10.74 -13.76
C ASP A 224 28.61 9.38 -13.86
N ILE A 225 27.27 9.36 -14.00
CA ILE A 225 26.48 8.14 -14.12
C ILE A 225 26.50 7.64 -15.58
N GLU A 226 27.35 6.66 -15.87
CA GLU A 226 27.51 6.06 -17.20
C GLU A 226 26.75 4.75 -17.39
N PHE A 227 26.38 4.06 -16.30
CA PHE A 227 25.75 2.74 -16.38
C PHE A 227 24.26 2.77 -16.76
N LEU A 228 23.62 3.94 -16.69
CA LEU A 228 22.25 4.12 -17.16
C LEU A 228 22.23 4.39 -18.67
N PRO A 229 21.52 3.59 -19.48
CA PRO A 229 21.49 3.76 -20.93
C PRO A 229 20.66 4.97 -21.36
N TYR A 230 19.72 5.40 -20.53
CA TYR A 230 18.96 6.63 -20.67
C TYR A 230 19.02 7.40 -19.35
N LYS A 231 19.20 8.73 -19.43
CA LYS A 231 19.14 9.62 -18.27
C LYS A 231 18.55 10.97 -18.66
N GLU A 232 17.55 11.41 -17.91
CA GLU A 232 16.95 12.75 -17.99
C GLU A 232 17.04 13.43 -16.60
N GLY A 233 16.83 14.75 -16.53
CA GLY A 233 16.90 15.48 -15.27
C GLY A 233 15.94 14.97 -14.19
N ASP A 234 14.82 14.36 -14.57
CA ASP A 234 13.90 13.69 -13.66
C ASP A 234 14.20 12.18 -13.61
N LEU A 235 14.56 11.71 -12.42
CA LEU A 235 14.89 10.31 -12.17
C LEU A 235 13.67 9.39 -12.30
N SER A 236 12.48 9.87 -11.92
CA SER A 236 11.25 9.07 -12.02
C SER A 236 10.91 8.78 -13.47
N LYS A 237 11.03 9.81 -14.33
CA LYS A 237 10.88 9.66 -15.78
C LYS A 237 11.96 8.79 -16.39
N THR A 238 13.20 8.95 -15.94
CA THR A 238 14.31 8.10 -16.37
C THR A 238 13.98 6.63 -16.17
N PHE A 239 13.53 6.24 -14.97
CA PHE A 239 13.15 4.86 -14.69
C PHE A 239 11.88 4.40 -15.38
N GLN A 240 10.94 5.31 -15.68
CA GLN A 240 9.79 5.01 -16.52
C GLN A 240 10.22 4.66 -17.95
N VAL A 241 11.09 5.46 -18.56
CA VAL A 241 11.63 5.17 -19.91
C VAL A 241 12.42 3.87 -19.91
N LEU A 242 13.26 3.62 -18.89
CA LEU A 242 13.99 2.37 -18.77
C LEU A 242 13.06 1.15 -18.64
N TYR A 243 11.96 1.29 -17.89
CA TYR A 243 10.93 0.26 -17.79
C TYR A 243 10.24 0.02 -19.13
N ASP A 244 9.86 1.09 -19.84
CA ASP A 244 9.18 1.01 -21.12
C ASP A 244 10.05 0.36 -22.21
N CYS A 245 11.35 0.67 -22.24
CA CYS A 245 12.27 0.17 -23.26
C CYS A 245 12.83 -1.23 -22.97
N TYR A 246 13.16 -1.53 -21.71
CA TYR A 246 13.89 -2.75 -21.33
C TYR A 246 13.07 -3.74 -20.49
N GLY A 247 11.85 -3.35 -20.08
CA GLY A 247 10.97 -4.17 -19.25
C GLY A 247 11.33 -4.21 -17.77
N SER A 248 10.51 -4.92 -16.99
CA SER A 248 10.57 -4.95 -15.53
C SER A 248 11.93 -5.41 -14.97
N GLN A 249 12.49 -6.50 -15.49
CA GLN A 249 13.66 -7.13 -14.90
C GLN A 249 14.93 -6.29 -15.07
N GLN A 250 15.15 -5.70 -16.24
CA GLN A 250 16.30 -4.85 -16.49
C GLN A 250 16.18 -3.51 -15.76
N ALA A 251 14.98 -2.91 -15.76
CA ALA A 251 14.71 -1.70 -14.98
C ALA A 251 14.99 -1.92 -13.48
N PHE A 252 14.60 -3.07 -12.93
CA PHE A 252 14.91 -3.44 -11.56
C PHE A 252 16.42 -3.49 -11.28
N GLU A 253 17.22 -4.06 -12.18
CA GLU A 253 18.68 -4.10 -12.02
C GLU A 253 19.31 -2.70 -12.10
N TYR A 254 18.80 -1.81 -12.96
CA TYR A 254 19.25 -0.42 -12.98
C TYR A 254 18.90 0.33 -11.68
N ILE A 255 17.74 0.05 -11.07
CA ILE A 255 17.38 0.60 -9.75
C ILE A 255 18.35 0.10 -8.69
N ASP A 256 18.69 -1.20 -8.68
CA ASP A 256 19.63 -1.77 -7.72
C ASP A 256 21.06 -1.25 -7.91
N GLN A 257 21.50 -1.02 -9.15
CA GLN A 257 22.79 -0.38 -9.44
C GLN A 257 22.82 1.09 -8.98
N MET A 258 21.75 1.85 -9.25
CA MET A 258 21.60 3.21 -8.73
C MET A 258 21.61 3.23 -7.20
N ARG A 259 20.97 2.24 -6.56
CA ARG A 259 20.98 2.07 -5.10
C ARG A 259 22.41 1.92 -4.56
N GLN A 260 23.19 1.02 -5.16
CA GLN A 260 24.57 0.79 -4.74
C GLN A 260 25.44 2.04 -5.00
N TYR A 261 25.25 2.70 -6.13
CA TYR A 261 25.99 3.90 -6.51
C TYR A 261 25.76 5.06 -5.52
N TYR A 262 24.51 5.38 -5.18
CA TYR A 262 24.27 6.51 -4.28
C TYR A 262 24.82 6.26 -2.88
N LEU A 263 24.74 5.02 -2.39
CA LEU A 263 25.31 4.64 -1.10
C LEU A 263 26.83 4.81 -1.10
N ASP A 264 27.52 4.41 -2.16
CA ASP A 264 28.96 4.60 -2.30
C ASP A 264 29.33 6.10 -2.32
N VAL A 265 28.60 6.91 -3.10
CA VAL A 265 28.83 8.36 -3.17
C VAL A 265 28.64 9.04 -1.82
N LEU A 266 27.57 8.73 -1.09
CA LEU A 266 27.29 9.31 0.22
C LEU A 266 28.27 8.85 1.30
N GLN A 267 28.84 7.65 1.18
CA GLN A 267 29.80 7.12 2.14
C GLN A 267 31.22 7.61 1.88
N THR A 268 31.61 7.82 0.63
CA THR A 268 33.02 8.02 0.25
C THR A 268 33.33 9.40 -0.36
N GLN A 269 32.38 10.02 -1.06
CA GLN A 269 32.68 11.18 -1.91
C GLN A 269 32.07 12.49 -1.41
N MET A 270 30.92 12.44 -0.74
CA MET A 270 30.13 13.63 -0.45
C MET A 270 29.50 13.60 0.93
N CYS A 271 29.50 14.76 1.60
CA CYS A 271 28.67 15.02 2.76
C CYS A 271 27.60 16.04 2.37
N PHE A 272 26.32 15.68 2.54
CA PHE A 272 25.19 16.56 2.26
C PHE A 272 24.63 17.08 3.58
N ALA A 273 24.80 18.37 3.85
CA ALA A 273 24.40 18.99 5.11
C ALA A 273 23.91 20.42 4.90
N LEU A 274 22.82 20.77 5.58
CA LEU A 274 22.25 22.11 5.55
C LEU A 274 23.10 23.05 6.42
N THR A 275 23.49 24.20 5.87
CA THR A 275 24.35 25.15 6.59
C THR A 275 23.60 26.42 6.97
N LEU A 276 23.96 27.03 8.11
CA LEU A 276 23.36 28.28 8.56
C LEU A 276 23.67 29.46 7.60
N GLN A 277 24.84 29.44 6.96
CA GLN A 277 25.24 30.46 5.98
C GLN A 277 24.32 30.48 4.76
N GLU A 278 23.92 29.30 4.29
CA GLU A 278 22.94 29.15 3.23
C GLU A 278 21.59 29.76 3.66
N MET A 279 21.13 29.48 4.88
CA MET A 279 19.87 30.02 5.40
C MET A 279 19.88 31.56 5.48
N PHE A 280 21.00 32.17 5.88
CA PHE A 280 21.12 33.63 5.88
C PHE A 280 21.05 34.22 4.47
N SER A 281 21.71 33.57 3.51
CA SER A 281 21.70 34.02 2.11
C SER A 281 20.29 33.91 1.50
N LEU A 282 19.58 32.80 1.77
CA LEU A 282 18.18 32.61 1.37
C LEU A 282 17.26 33.66 2.02
N HIS A 283 17.46 34.00 3.29
CA HIS A 283 16.72 35.06 3.96
C HIS A 283 16.93 36.43 3.30
N ASP A 284 18.17 36.78 2.95
CA ASP A 284 18.45 38.05 2.28
C ASP A 284 17.81 38.13 0.89
N TRP A 285 17.77 37.03 0.16
CA TRP A 285 17.10 36.96 -1.15
C TRP A 285 15.58 36.92 -1.04
N GLY A 286 15.03 36.35 0.03
CA GLY A 286 13.59 36.21 0.28
C GLY A 286 12.85 37.53 0.46
N ARG A 287 13.57 38.63 0.69
CA ARG A 287 13.00 40.00 0.76
C ARG A 287 12.55 40.54 -0.60
N GLY A 288 13.00 39.93 -1.69
CA GLY A 288 12.60 40.28 -3.06
C GLY A 288 11.29 39.64 -3.48
N SER A 289 10.98 39.68 -4.79
CA SER A 289 9.86 38.91 -5.35
C SER A 289 10.20 37.41 -5.42
N MET A 290 9.18 36.57 -5.52
CA MET A 290 9.33 35.12 -5.71
C MET A 290 10.24 34.77 -6.92
N GLU A 291 10.08 35.49 -8.03
CA GLU A 291 10.88 35.26 -9.25
C GLU A 291 12.36 35.62 -9.05
N GLU A 292 12.64 36.71 -8.33
CA GLU A 292 14.01 37.10 -8.00
C GLU A 292 14.65 36.13 -7.01
N PHE A 293 13.87 35.68 -6.03
CA PHE A 293 14.30 34.68 -5.06
C PHE A 293 14.69 33.38 -5.75
N GLN A 294 13.84 32.87 -6.63
CA GLN A 294 14.10 31.62 -7.35
C GLN A 294 15.38 31.71 -8.19
N LYS A 295 15.56 32.77 -8.98
CA LYS A 295 16.78 32.94 -9.80
C LYS A 295 18.06 32.99 -8.97
N LYS A 296 18.03 33.70 -7.82
CA LYS A 296 19.19 33.80 -6.93
C LYS A 296 19.45 32.48 -6.19
N ALA A 297 18.40 31.80 -5.75
CA ALA A 297 18.50 30.52 -5.09
C ALA A 297 19.12 29.47 -6.04
N GLU A 298 18.59 29.34 -7.26
CA GLU A 298 19.10 28.41 -8.28
C GLU A 298 20.60 28.60 -8.57
N ALA A 299 21.07 29.85 -8.58
CA ALA A 299 22.48 30.17 -8.81
C ALA A 299 23.41 29.86 -7.62
N SER A 300 22.87 29.68 -6.42
CA SER A 300 23.66 29.49 -5.20
C SER A 300 24.21 28.07 -5.03
N HIS A 301 23.54 27.07 -5.62
CA HIS A 301 23.84 25.65 -5.47
C HIS A 301 24.03 25.19 -4.01
N GLY A 302 23.32 25.83 -3.07
CA GLY A 302 23.29 25.40 -1.67
C GLY A 302 22.57 24.06 -1.49
N CYS A 303 22.85 23.33 -0.40
CA CYS A 303 22.29 22.00 -0.18
C CYS A 303 20.76 22.02 -0.09
N LEU A 304 20.18 22.99 0.61
CA LEU A 304 18.71 23.11 0.70
C LEU A 304 18.10 23.39 -0.68
N VAL A 305 18.74 24.24 -1.48
CA VAL A 305 18.26 24.54 -2.84
C VAL A 305 18.40 23.30 -3.74
N THR A 306 19.53 22.60 -3.68
CA THR A 306 19.75 21.34 -4.42
C THR A 306 18.72 20.28 -4.06
N GLN A 307 18.31 20.18 -2.79
CA GLN A 307 17.26 19.25 -2.37
C GLN A 307 15.91 19.55 -3.04
N VAL A 308 15.60 20.83 -3.27
CA VAL A 308 14.39 21.27 -3.96
C VAL A 308 14.53 21.10 -5.47
N MET A 309 15.67 21.47 -6.05
CA MET A 309 15.93 21.34 -7.50
C MET A 309 15.96 19.89 -7.96
N SER A 310 16.47 18.98 -7.13
CA SER A 310 16.47 17.53 -7.40
C SER A 310 15.09 16.88 -7.30
N GLY A 311 14.08 17.61 -6.81
CA GLY A 311 12.75 17.04 -6.56
C GLY A 311 12.69 16.08 -5.36
N ALA A 312 13.77 15.98 -4.58
CA ALA A 312 13.85 15.05 -3.47
C ALA A 312 12.83 15.37 -2.36
N LYS A 313 12.78 16.64 -1.94
CA LYS A 313 11.81 17.12 -0.95
C LYS A 313 11.71 18.64 -0.93
N GLY A 314 10.47 19.13 -0.98
CA GLY A 314 10.15 20.56 -0.93
C GLY A 314 9.94 21.16 -2.32
N SER A 315 9.52 22.42 -2.35
CA SER A 315 9.36 23.23 -3.57
C SER A 315 9.90 24.63 -3.32
N PHE A 316 10.12 25.41 -4.38
CA PHE A 316 10.54 26.80 -4.22
C PHE A 316 9.54 27.63 -3.42
N GLU A 317 8.24 27.32 -3.51
CA GLU A 317 7.21 27.99 -2.69
C GLU A 317 7.44 27.73 -1.20
N HIS A 318 7.77 26.49 -0.80
CA HIS A 318 8.11 26.18 0.57
C HIS A 318 9.34 26.95 1.05
N LEU A 319 10.39 27.04 0.22
CA LEU A 319 11.58 27.84 0.53
C LEU A 319 11.24 29.32 0.71
N TYR A 320 10.40 29.86 -0.16
CA TYR A 320 9.97 31.25 -0.08
C TYR A 320 9.09 31.51 1.15
N GLN A 321 8.24 30.58 1.56
CA GLN A 321 7.49 30.68 2.82
C GLN A 321 8.39 30.64 4.05
N MET A 322 9.48 29.86 3.99
CA MET A 322 10.47 29.77 5.07
C MET A 322 11.25 31.08 5.26
N PHE A 323 11.67 31.73 4.16
CA PHE A 323 12.63 32.82 4.22
C PHE A 323 12.11 34.19 3.79
N GLY A 324 11.11 34.24 2.90
CA GLY A 324 10.56 35.46 2.30
C GLY A 324 9.23 35.88 2.91
N SER A 325 8.12 35.26 2.51
CA SER A 325 6.79 35.55 3.06
C SER A 325 5.85 34.35 2.91
N ILE A 326 4.95 34.13 3.88
CA ILE A 326 3.94 33.06 3.77
C ILE A 326 2.89 33.36 2.68
N GLY A 327 2.59 34.63 2.45
CA GLY A 327 1.65 35.08 1.43
C GLY A 327 0.21 35.20 1.94
N TYR A 328 -0.76 35.15 1.02
CA TYR A 328 -2.17 35.34 1.35
C TYR A 328 -2.78 34.10 2.03
N GLN A 329 -3.48 34.33 3.15
CA GLN A 329 -4.21 33.32 3.92
C GLN A 329 -5.58 33.91 4.30
N ASN A 330 -6.68 33.40 3.72
CA ASN A 330 -8.05 33.81 4.03
C ASN A 330 -8.22 35.35 4.13
N ASP A 331 -7.89 36.06 3.05
CA ASP A 331 -7.94 37.52 2.88
C ASP A 331 -6.93 38.34 3.71
N VAL A 332 -6.05 37.69 4.48
CA VAL A 332 -4.96 38.35 5.21
C VAL A 332 -3.64 38.05 4.52
N PHE A 333 -2.91 39.09 4.12
CA PHE A 333 -1.54 38.94 3.64
C PHE A 333 -0.60 38.78 4.84
N VAL A 334 0.04 37.61 4.94
CA VAL A 334 1.07 37.33 5.93
C VAL A 334 2.41 37.72 5.34
N LYS A 335 2.98 38.82 5.86
CA LYS A 335 4.21 39.40 5.32
C LYS A 335 5.44 38.66 5.83
N HIS A 336 5.46 38.31 7.11
CA HIS A 336 6.62 37.67 7.73
C HIS A 336 6.75 36.20 7.29
N SER A 337 7.99 35.73 7.21
CA SER A 337 8.32 34.33 6.97
C SER A 337 8.42 33.53 8.27
N PHE A 338 8.56 32.21 8.15
CA PHE A 338 8.82 31.36 9.32
C PHE A 338 10.17 31.67 9.99
N TRP A 339 11.16 32.15 9.23
CA TRP A 339 12.46 32.56 9.75
C TRP A 339 12.39 33.83 10.59
N GLU A 340 11.66 34.84 10.11
CA GLU A 340 11.47 36.11 10.84
C GLU A 340 10.58 35.95 12.07
N GLY A 341 9.63 35.00 12.01
CA GLY A 341 8.63 34.78 13.02
C GLY A 341 7.37 35.60 12.78
N LEU A 342 6.22 34.96 13.03
CA LEU A 342 4.91 35.54 12.77
C LEU A 342 4.48 36.48 13.90
N SER A 343 3.86 37.61 13.54
CA SER A 343 3.16 38.42 14.53
C SER A 343 1.94 37.68 15.09
N ALA A 344 1.47 38.06 16.28
CA ALA A 344 0.31 37.42 16.90
C ALA A 344 -0.94 37.40 15.99
N LYS A 345 -1.17 38.47 15.21
CA LYS A 345 -2.30 38.55 14.27
C LYS A 345 -2.12 37.59 13.08
N GLU A 346 -0.92 37.53 12.52
CA GLU A 346 -0.61 36.63 11.40
C GLU A 346 -0.63 35.16 11.82
N ALA A 347 -0.14 34.85 13.02
CA ALA A 347 -0.16 33.50 13.58
C ALA A 347 -1.60 32.99 13.73
N VAL A 348 -2.53 33.83 14.20
CA VAL A 348 -3.96 33.47 14.28
C VAL A 348 -4.56 33.26 12.89
N ALA A 349 -4.24 34.11 11.92
CA ALA A 349 -4.71 33.97 10.55
C ALA A 349 -4.21 32.65 9.92
N HIS A 350 -2.92 32.37 10.04
CA HIS A 350 -2.31 31.14 9.53
C HIS A 350 -2.86 29.89 10.22
N ALA A 351 -3.05 29.93 11.56
CA ALA A 351 -3.63 28.83 12.32
C ALA A 351 -5.07 28.52 11.89
N LYS A 352 -5.86 29.54 11.52
CA LYS A 352 -7.22 29.34 11.00
C LYS A 352 -7.20 28.54 9.70
N THR A 353 -6.36 28.92 8.73
CA THR A 353 -6.25 28.19 7.46
C THR A 353 -5.72 26.77 7.66
N ALA A 354 -4.75 26.58 8.57
CA ALA A 354 -4.28 25.25 8.94
C ALA A 354 -5.41 24.38 9.54
N THR A 355 -6.29 24.96 10.36
CA THR A 355 -7.44 24.26 10.94
C THR A 355 -8.46 23.86 9.87
N GLU A 356 -8.70 24.71 8.88
CA GLU A 356 -9.56 24.39 7.74
C GLU A 356 -8.99 23.23 6.90
N ALA A 357 -7.67 23.23 6.67
CA ALA A 357 -6.99 22.12 6.00
C ALA A 357 -7.08 20.81 6.79
N LEU A 358 -6.89 20.85 8.11
CA LEU A 358 -7.08 19.68 8.99
C LEU A 358 -8.52 19.16 8.97
N ASN A 359 -9.51 20.06 8.91
CA ASN A 359 -10.91 19.67 8.79
C ASN A 359 -11.18 18.97 7.45
N ASN A 360 -10.58 19.42 6.35
CA ASN A 360 -10.66 18.72 5.07
C ASN A 360 -9.99 17.34 5.13
N ALA A 361 -8.84 17.22 5.80
CA ALA A 361 -8.19 15.93 6.05
C ALA A 361 -9.06 14.98 6.92
N SER A 362 -9.91 15.50 7.81
CA SER A 362 -10.83 14.65 8.59
C SER A 362 -11.84 13.87 7.72
N LYS A 363 -12.08 14.31 6.48
CA LYS A 363 -12.99 13.68 5.51
C LYS A 363 -12.37 12.53 4.72
N ILE A 364 -11.23 11.98 5.14
CA ILE A 364 -10.59 10.79 4.52
C ILE A 364 -11.55 9.59 4.37
N TRP A 365 -12.61 9.50 5.19
CA TRP A 365 -13.61 8.45 5.09
C TRP A 365 -14.47 8.52 3.81
N GLU A 366 -14.66 9.71 3.22
CA GLU A 366 -15.49 9.91 2.02
C GLU A 366 -14.88 9.24 0.77
N PRO A 367 -13.59 9.48 0.42
CA PRO A 367 -12.92 8.74 -0.64
C PRO A 367 -12.89 7.23 -0.36
N GLY A 368 -12.60 6.82 0.88
CA GLY A 368 -12.55 5.41 1.24
C GLY A 368 -13.88 4.69 1.00
N TYR A 369 -14.99 5.28 1.42
CA TYR A 369 -16.32 4.72 1.18
C TYR A 369 -16.67 4.64 -0.31
N SER A 370 -16.35 5.71 -1.06
CA SER A 370 -16.57 5.75 -2.51
C SER A 370 -15.78 4.66 -3.24
N TYR A 371 -14.51 4.48 -2.86
CA TYR A 371 -13.66 3.42 -3.36
C TYR A 371 -14.25 2.03 -3.11
N TYR A 372 -14.66 1.72 -1.88
CA TYR A 372 -15.27 0.42 -1.56
C TYR A 372 -16.55 0.15 -2.37
N LYS A 373 -17.36 1.18 -2.61
CA LYS A 373 -18.57 1.06 -3.44
C LYS A 373 -18.22 0.71 -4.90
N MET A 374 -17.17 1.32 -5.46
CA MET A 374 -16.70 1.01 -6.81
C MET A 374 -16.14 -0.42 -6.89
N VAL A 375 -15.24 -0.80 -5.97
CA VAL A 375 -14.66 -2.14 -5.93
C VAL A 375 -15.75 -3.20 -5.81
N TYR A 376 -16.71 -3.02 -4.90
CA TYR A 376 -17.79 -3.99 -4.71
C TYR A 376 -18.65 -4.18 -5.97
N ASN A 377 -18.89 -3.12 -6.73
CA ASN A 377 -19.67 -3.18 -7.96
C ASN A 377 -18.89 -3.76 -9.15
N LEU A 378 -17.56 -3.65 -9.16
CA LEU A 378 -16.70 -4.02 -10.29
C LEU A 378 -15.91 -5.31 -10.07
N GLN A 379 -15.83 -5.85 -8.85
CA GLN A 379 -15.05 -7.06 -8.53
C GLN A 379 -15.48 -8.32 -9.30
N GLY A 380 -16.70 -8.35 -9.85
CA GLY A 380 -17.19 -9.46 -10.68
C GLY A 380 -16.70 -9.43 -12.12
N LEU A 381 -16.10 -8.32 -12.55
CA LEU A 381 -15.64 -8.12 -13.91
C LEU A 381 -14.31 -8.84 -14.15
N TYR A 382 -14.24 -9.58 -15.26
CA TYR A 382 -12.99 -10.20 -15.71
C TYR A 382 -12.94 -10.29 -17.24
N VAL A 383 -11.74 -10.36 -17.80
CA VAL A 383 -11.52 -10.60 -19.23
C VAL A 383 -11.39 -12.09 -19.47
N ASP A 384 -12.21 -12.66 -20.35
CA ASP A 384 -12.14 -14.08 -20.69
C ASP A 384 -11.04 -14.38 -21.73
N TYR A 385 -10.78 -15.66 -21.98
CA TYR A 385 -9.81 -16.11 -22.99
C TYR A 385 -10.14 -15.67 -24.43
N LYS A 386 -11.34 -15.14 -24.69
CA LYS A 386 -11.75 -14.61 -25.99
C LYS A 386 -11.60 -13.09 -26.07
N GLY A 387 -11.06 -12.44 -25.05
CA GLY A 387 -10.88 -10.99 -25.02
C GLY A 387 -12.14 -10.19 -24.69
N ARG A 388 -13.15 -10.84 -24.10
CA ARG A 388 -14.43 -10.20 -23.77
C ARG A 388 -14.48 -9.80 -22.31
N LEU A 389 -15.05 -8.63 -22.00
CA LEU A 389 -15.36 -8.24 -20.63
C LEU A 389 -16.61 -8.96 -20.16
N MET A 390 -16.49 -9.75 -19.11
CA MET A 390 -17.55 -10.59 -18.57
C MET A 390 -17.93 -10.14 -17.17
N ASP A 391 -19.22 -10.19 -16.84
CA ASP A 391 -19.75 -10.19 -15.47
C ASP A 391 -20.49 -11.52 -15.24
N GLY A 392 -19.79 -12.49 -14.65
CA GLY A 392 -20.26 -13.85 -14.52
C GLY A 392 -20.54 -14.51 -15.89
N LYS A 393 -21.81 -14.51 -16.32
CA LYS A 393 -22.22 -15.06 -17.63
C LYS A 393 -22.58 -13.99 -18.65
N MET A 394 -22.70 -12.74 -18.22
CA MET A 394 -23.07 -11.62 -19.07
C MET A 394 -21.83 -11.09 -19.79
N VAL A 395 -21.92 -10.90 -21.10
CA VAL A 395 -20.91 -10.18 -21.87
C VAL A 395 -21.23 -8.70 -21.78
N ILE A 396 -20.32 -7.91 -21.23
CA ILE A 396 -20.43 -6.45 -21.19
C ILE A 396 -19.87 -5.86 -22.48
N GLU A 397 -18.68 -6.32 -22.88
CA GLU A 397 -17.96 -5.81 -24.03
C GLU A 397 -17.31 -6.97 -24.79
N ASN A 398 -17.43 -6.95 -26.12
CA ASN A 398 -17.03 -8.06 -26.96
C ASN A 398 -15.54 -8.05 -27.32
N ASP A 399 -14.86 -6.91 -27.21
CA ASP A 399 -13.47 -6.80 -27.67
C ASP A 399 -12.72 -5.71 -26.91
N VAL A 400 -12.19 -6.10 -25.74
CA VAL A 400 -11.39 -5.23 -24.88
C VAL A 400 -9.91 -5.26 -25.31
N LEU A 401 -9.51 -6.28 -26.07
CA LEU A 401 -8.11 -6.48 -26.48
C LEU A 401 -7.70 -5.62 -27.67
N ASN A 402 -8.64 -4.89 -28.29
CA ASN A 402 -8.32 -3.82 -29.24
C ASN A 402 -7.56 -2.65 -28.62
N VAL A 403 -7.48 -2.60 -27.28
CA VAL A 403 -6.71 -1.59 -26.54
C VAL A 403 -5.56 -2.30 -25.82
N LEU A 404 -4.34 -1.76 -25.98
CA LEU A 404 -3.17 -2.19 -25.20
C LEU A 404 -3.47 -2.09 -23.70
N HIS A 405 -3.01 -3.07 -22.94
CA HIS A 405 -3.08 -2.97 -21.48
C HIS A 405 -2.30 -1.74 -21.04
N TYR A 406 -2.84 -0.98 -20.10
CA TYR A 406 -2.29 0.34 -19.75
C TYR A 406 -0.83 0.29 -19.25
N THR A 407 -0.41 -0.81 -18.62
CA THR A 407 1.00 -1.00 -18.20
C THR A 407 1.98 -1.19 -19.35
N ASP A 408 1.46 -1.45 -20.55
CA ASP A 408 2.22 -1.73 -21.76
C ASP A 408 2.15 -0.53 -22.73
N VAL A 409 1.41 0.52 -22.34
CA VAL A 409 1.38 1.80 -23.06
C VAL A 409 2.64 2.55 -22.71
N MET A 410 3.49 2.70 -23.72
CA MET A 410 4.77 3.40 -23.64
C MET A 410 4.57 4.92 -23.46
N SER A 411 5.44 5.53 -22.65
CA SER A 411 5.55 6.99 -22.54
C SER A 411 6.00 7.63 -23.87
N VAL A 412 5.66 8.91 -24.06
CA VAL A 412 6.05 9.65 -25.27
C VAL A 412 7.58 9.73 -25.36
N GLU A 413 8.22 9.95 -24.22
CA GLU A 413 9.67 10.01 -24.05
C GLU A 413 10.33 8.66 -24.35
N GLY A 414 9.75 7.55 -23.87
CA GLY A 414 10.24 6.21 -24.16
C GLY A 414 10.15 5.88 -25.65
N PHE A 415 9.07 6.29 -26.30
CA PHE A 415 8.91 6.13 -27.74
C PHE A 415 9.92 6.95 -28.54
N GLN A 416 10.15 8.21 -28.16
CA GLN A 416 11.17 9.06 -28.77
C GLN A 416 12.57 8.46 -28.61
N HIS A 417 12.92 8.00 -27.42
CA HIS A 417 14.21 7.37 -27.16
C HIS A 417 14.43 6.11 -28.03
N LEU A 418 13.41 5.27 -28.17
CA LEU A 418 13.48 4.11 -29.05
C LEU A 418 13.60 4.47 -30.53
N LEU A 419 12.92 5.53 -30.98
CA LEU A 419 13.09 6.05 -32.33
C LEU A 419 14.53 6.53 -32.56
N ASP A 420 15.10 7.28 -31.62
CA ASP A 420 16.47 7.77 -31.72
C ASP A 420 17.48 6.62 -31.74
N MET A 421 17.27 5.57 -30.92
CA MET A 421 18.13 4.38 -30.92
C MET A 421 18.04 3.54 -32.19
N THR A 422 16.89 3.55 -32.87
CA THR A 422 16.65 2.71 -34.07
C THR A 422 16.99 3.42 -35.37
N LEU A 423 16.95 4.76 -35.38
CA LEU A 423 17.28 5.60 -36.53
C LEU A 423 18.76 6.01 -36.58
N GLN A 424 19.51 5.85 -35.48
CA GLN A 424 20.98 5.91 -35.44
C GLN A 424 21.59 4.59 -35.94
#